data_AF-A0AAD4ZGM4-F1
#
_entry.id   AF-A0AAD4ZGM4-F1
#
_cell.length_a   1.000
_cell.length_b   1.000
_cell.length_c   1.000
_cell.angle_alpha   90.00
_cell.angle_beta   90.00
_cell.angle_gamma   90.00
#
_symmetry.space_group_name_H-M   'P 1'
#
loop_
_entity.id
_entity.type
_entity.pdbx_description
1 polymer ?
#
loop_
_entity_poly.entity_id
_entity_poly.type
_entity_poly.pdbx_seq_one_letter_code
_entity_poly.pdbx_strand_id
1 'polypeptide(L)'
;MSTGDLLSIQPTELKFPFEVKKQSSCSLQLTNKTDKYVAFKVKTTNPKKYCVRPNAGIVLPGTTCDVTVTMQAQKEAPPDMQCKDKFLLQSVVAPDGVTPKDITPEMFNKEDGKVVGEFKLRVVYFPANPPSPVPEGSDEGSSPRASVLDNGNQNTSLFDAVSRSLEEPKEKSSEAWSMISKLTEEKTSALQQSQKLHRELDLLRKELSKNGGGGFSLLFVVLFGLLGILVGYFIRKT
;
A
#
# COMPACT_ATOMS: atom_id res chain seq x y z
N MET A 1 8.98 -8.91 23.72
CA MET A 1 9.13 -9.32 22.32
C MET A 1 8.09 -10.41 22.06
N SER A 2 7.01 -10.12 21.34
CA SER A 2 6.01 -11.13 20.98
C SER A 2 6.66 -12.16 20.07
N THR A 3 6.71 -13.41 20.49
CA THR A 3 7.46 -14.52 19.88
C THR A 3 7.04 -14.90 18.46
N GLY A 4 6.09 -14.20 17.83
CA GLY A 4 5.56 -14.48 16.49
C GLY A 4 5.72 -13.38 15.44
N ASP A 5 6.48 -12.31 15.71
CA ASP A 5 6.67 -11.20 14.77
C ASP A 5 7.95 -11.37 13.92
N LEU A 6 7.93 -12.38 13.03
CA LEU A 6 9.06 -12.67 12.13
C LEU A 6 9.13 -11.69 10.95
N LEU A 7 7.96 -11.31 10.42
CA LEU A 7 7.81 -10.45 9.26
C LEU A 7 7.01 -9.20 9.60
N SER A 8 7.57 -8.05 9.25
CA SER A 8 6.84 -6.78 9.24
C SER A 8 6.04 -6.66 7.95
N ILE A 9 4.75 -6.36 8.07
CA ILE A 9 3.82 -6.37 6.93
C ILE A 9 3.27 -4.97 6.72
N GLN A 10 3.40 -4.43 5.51
CA GLN A 10 2.83 -3.13 5.15
C GLN A 10 2.27 -3.15 3.73
N PRO A 11 1.02 -2.68 3.50
CA PRO A 11 0.06 -2.21 4.49
C PRO A 11 -0.59 -3.36 5.30
N THR A 12 -1.23 -3.03 6.43
CA THR A 12 -1.98 -3.98 7.28
C THR A 12 -3.41 -4.26 6.77
N GLU A 13 -3.82 -3.59 5.70
CA GLU A 13 -5.10 -3.78 5.03
C GLU A 13 -4.88 -3.72 3.51
N LEU A 14 -5.59 -4.58 2.78
CA LEU A 14 -5.53 -4.61 1.32
C LEU A 14 -6.65 -3.74 0.75
N LYS A 15 -6.27 -2.62 0.14
CA LYS A 15 -7.21 -1.68 -0.46
C LYS A 15 -7.27 -1.91 -1.96
N PHE A 16 -8.46 -2.20 -2.47
CA PHE A 16 -8.69 -2.38 -3.91
C PHE A 16 -9.58 -1.27 -4.44
N PRO A 17 -9.16 -0.55 -5.49
CA PRO A 17 -10.12 0.20 -6.29
C PRO A 17 -11.10 -0.80 -6.91
N PHE A 18 -12.39 -0.56 -6.71
CA PHE A 18 -13.45 -1.43 -7.19
C PHE A 18 -14.10 -0.82 -8.43
N GLU A 19 -14.12 -1.60 -9.51
CA GLU A 19 -14.79 -1.27 -10.76
C GLU A 19 -15.36 -2.56 -11.35
N VAL A 20 -16.63 -2.52 -11.78
CA VAL A 20 -17.33 -3.68 -12.33
C VAL A 20 -16.67 -4.09 -13.64
N LYS A 21 -16.55 -5.40 -13.89
CA LYS A 21 -15.90 -6.01 -15.06
C LYS A 21 -14.40 -5.69 -15.23
N LYS A 22 -13.75 -5.11 -14.23
CA LYS A 22 -12.32 -4.78 -14.27
C LYS A 22 -11.53 -5.50 -13.18
N GLN A 23 -10.31 -5.91 -13.51
CA GLN A 23 -9.37 -6.41 -12.51
C GLN A 23 -8.74 -5.25 -11.73
N SER A 24 -8.35 -5.54 -10.50
CA SER A 24 -7.73 -4.57 -9.60
C SER A 24 -6.62 -5.24 -8.80
N SER A 25 -5.51 -4.54 -8.56
CA SER A 25 -4.37 -5.11 -7.86
C SER A 25 -3.87 -4.15 -6.77
N CYS A 26 -3.32 -4.73 -5.71
CA CYS A 26 -2.54 -4.02 -4.71
C CYS A 26 -1.32 -4.86 -4.33
N SER A 27 -0.29 -4.22 -3.76
CA SER A 27 0.89 -4.89 -3.23
C SER A 27 0.95 -4.75 -1.70
N LEU A 28 1.61 -5.72 -1.08
CA LEU A 28 2.03 -5.65 0.31
C LEU A 28 3.50 -6.09 0.41
N GLN A 29 4.22 -5.46 1.32
CA GLN A 29 5.63 -5.71 1.57
C GLN A 29 5.78 -6.59 2.81
N LEU A 30 6.60 -7.63 2.68
CA LEU A 30 7.00 -8.53 3.74
C LEU A 30 8.48 -8.29 4.06
N THR A 31 8.76 -7.57 5.13
CA THR A 31 10.14 -7.28 5.56
C THR A 31 10.55 -8.22 6.68
N ASN A 32 11.60 -9.02 6.44
CA ASN A 32 12.19 -9.88 7.45
C ASN A 32 13.12 -9.07 8.36
N LYS A 33 12.77 -8.97 9.64
CA LYS A 33 13.54 -8.24 10.66
C LYS A 33 14.57 -9.13 11.38
N THR A 34 14.63 -10.40 11.03
CA THR A 34 15.48 -11.41 11.68
C THR A 34 16.76 -11.65 10.88
N ASP A 35 17.69 -12.36 11.51
CA ASP A 35 18.93 -12.87 10.93
C ASP A 35 18.76 -14.26 10.29
N LYS A 36 17.53 -14.80 10.24
CA LYS A 36 17.21 -16.15 9.73
C LYS A 36 16.38 -16.09 8.47
N TYR A 37 16.38 -17.19 7.73
CA TYR A 37 15.46 -17.40 6.60
C TYR A 37 14.04 -17.56 7.13
N VAL A 38 13.08 -16.85 6.52
CA VAL A 38 11.67 -16.93 6.92
C VAL A 38 10.82 -17.36 5.73
N ALA A 39 10.20 -18.53 5.85
CA ALA A 39 9.21 -18.99 4.88
C ALA A 39 7.87 -18.35 5.17
N PHE A 40 7.14 -17.95 4.12
CA PHE A 40 5.79 -17.43 4.23
C PHE A 40 4.81 -18.13 3.31
N LYS A 41 3.53 -18.07 3.67
CA LYS A 41 2.41 -18.55 2.87
C LYS A 41 1.20 -17.65 3.05
N VAL A 42 0.55 -17.31 1.94
CA VAL A 42 -0.67 -16.51 1.91
C VAL A 42 -1.87 -17.43 1.64
N LYS A 43 -2.88 -17.34 2.49
CA LYS A 43 -4.19 -18.00 2.34
C LYS A 43 -5.28 -16.93 2.26
N THR A 44 -6.40 -17.26 1.62
CA THR A 44 -7.56 -16.36 1.49
C THR A 44 -8.85 -17.12 1.71
N THR A 45 -9.89 -16.43 2.20
CA THR A 45 -11.25 -16.97 2.31
C THR A 45 -11.94 -17.14 0.95
N ASN A 46 -11.41 -16.55 -0.13
CA ASN A 46 -12.03 -16.58 -1.46
C ASN A 46 -11.01 -16.80 -2.59
N PRO A 47 -10.44 -18.01 -2.74
CA PRO A 47 -9.34 -18.28 -3.67
C PRO A 47 -9.72 -18.16 -5.15
N LYS A 48 -11.02 -18.24 -5.51
CA LYS A 48 -11.47 -18.04 -6.90
C LYS A 48 -11.43 -16.57 -7.30
N LYS A 49 -11.59 -15.66 -6.34
CA LYS A 49 -11.68 -14.22 -6.56
C LYS A 49 -10.31 -13.54 -6.58
N TYR A 50 -9.29 -14.14 -5.98
CA TYR A 50 -8.00 -13.51 -5.82
C TYR A 50 -6.87 -14.39 -6.35
N CYS A 51 -5.97 -13.78 -7.10
CA CYS A 51 -4.68 -14.35 -7.46
C CYS A 51 -3.60 -13.67 -6.60
N VAL A 52 -2.72 -14.45 -5.98
CA VAL A 52 -1.62 -13.95 -5.14
C VAL A 52 -0.30 -14.38 -5.75
N ARG A 53 0.64 -13.45 -5.92
CA ARG A 53 1.96 -13.70 -6.49
C ARG A 53 3.05 -12.92 -5.75
N PRO A 54 4.08 -13.61 -5.21
CA PRO A 54 4.09 -15.05 -4.88
C PRO A 54 3.07 -15.40 -3.78
N ASN A 55 2.48 -16.61 -3.83
CA ASN A 55 1.56 -17.09 -2.78
C ASN A 55 2.29 -17.79 -1.61
N ALA A 56 3.52 -18.23 -1.84
CA ALA A 56 4.45 -18.76 -0.85
C ALA A 56 5.88 -18.45 -1.31
N GLY A 57 6.80 -18.32 -0.37
CA GLY A 57 8.18 -17.99 -0.69
C GLY A 57 9.05 -17.88 0.56
N ILE A 58 10.30 -17.49 0.35
CA ILE A 58 11.28 -17.28 1.40
C ILE A 58 11.68 -15.80 1.38
N VAL A 59 11.70 -15.16 2.55
CA VAL A 59 12.28 -13.83 2.74
C VAL A 59 13.62 -14.00 3.44
N LEU A 60 14.68 -13.54 2.79
CA LEU A 60 16.04 -13.63 3.31
C LEU A 60 16.21 -12.72 4.55
N PRO A 61 17.21 -13.00 5.40
CA PRO A 61 17.56 -12.14 6.53
C PRO A 61 17.68 -10.66 6.12
N GLY A 62 17.00 -9.76 6.82
CA GLY A 62 17.06 -8.31 6.59
C GLY A 62 16.49 -7.80 5.25
N THR A 63 15.89 -8.65 4.41
CA THR A 63 15.35 -8.24 3.11
C THR A 63 13.83 -8.04 3.12
N THR A 64 13.31 -7.50 2.02
CA THR A 64 11.88 -7.31 1.79
C THR A 64 11.43 -8.05 0.55
N CYS A 65 10.25 -8.65 0.60
CA CYS A 65 9.59 -9.31 -0.51
C CYS A 65 8.24 -8.62 -0.79
N ASP A 66 8.00 -8.25 -2.05
CA ASP A 66 6.72 -7.71 -2.50
C ASP A 66 5.77 -8.85 -2.91
N VAL A 67 4.58 -8.86 -2.33
CA VAL A 67 3.49 -9.76 -2.68
C VAL A 67 2.39 -8.96 -3.35
N THR A 68 2.09 -9.31 -4.60
CA THR A 68 0.99 -8.72 -5.38
C THR A 68 -0.27 -9.56 -5.21
N VAL A 69 -1.38 -8.90 -4.90
CA VAL A 69 -2.71 -9.50 -4.84
C VAL A 69 -3.57 -8.87 -5.92
N THR A 70 -4.06 -9.68 -6.85
CA THR A 70 -4.95 -9.27 -7.94
C THR A 70 -6.34 -9.84 -7.71
N MET A 71 -7.33 -8.96 -7.58
CA MET A 71 -8.74 -9.31 -7.58
C MET A 71 -9.25 -9.49 -9.02
N GLN A 72 -9.94 -10.60 -9.25
CA GLN A 72 -10.59 -10.89 -10.53
C GLN A 72 -11.76 -9.93 -10.78
N ALA A 73 -12.06 -9.68 -12.06
CA ALA A 73 -13.17 -8.84 -12.47
C ALA A 73 -14.50 -9.36 -11.89
N GLN A 74 -15.22 -8.49 -11.15
CA GLN A 74 -16.51 -8.82 -10.56
C GLN A 74 -17.63 -8.42 -11.52
N LYS A 75 -18.68 -9.25 -11.63
CA LYS A 75 -19.83 -8.97 -12.52
C LYS A 75 -20.74 -7.87 -11.99
N GLU A 76 -20.85 -7.79 -10.67
CA GLU A 76 -21.76 -6.89 -9.96
C GLU A 76 -21.04 -6.28 -8.75
N ALA A 77 -21.48 -5.09 -8.35
CA ALA A 77 -20.98 -4.44 -7.15
C ALA A 77 -21.58 -5.08 -5.89
N PRO A 78 -20.78 -5.35 -4.85
CA PRO A 78 -21.33 -5.81 -3.57
C PRO A 78 -22.14 -4.68 -2.90
N PRO A 79 -23.18 -5.02 -2.10
CA PRO A 79 -23.93 -4.03 -1.32
C PRO A 79 -22.99 -3.18 -0.45
N ASP A 80 -23.24 -1.87 -0.44
CA ASP A 80 -22.48 -0.86 0.33
C ASP A 80 -20.96 -0.87 0.07
N MET A 81 -20.50 -1.44 -1.06
CA MET A 81 -19.08 -1.65 -1.36
C MET A 81 -18.31 -2.39 -0.24
N GLN A 82 -18.98 -3.24 0.53
CA GLN A 82 -18.35 -3.95 1.64
C GLN A 82 -17.73 -5.27 1.19
N CYS A 83 -16.50 -5.52 1.66
CA CYS A 83 -15.82 -6.80 1.48
C CYS A 83 -15.71 -7.54 2.81
N LYS A 84 -16.11 -8.83 2.83
CA LYS A 84 -15.94 -9.73 3.98
C LYS A 84 -14.73 -10.65 3.83
N ASP A 85 -14.07 -10.62 2.67
CA ASP A 85 -12.93 -11.49 2.38
C ASP A 85 -11.74 -11.13 3.28
N LYS A 86 -10.98 -12.16 3.70
CA LYS A 86 -9.81 -12.01 4.55
C LYS A 86 -8.64 -12.79 3.97
N PHE A 87 -7.45 -12.28 4.22
CA PHE A 87 -6.20 -12.98 3.93
C PHE A 87 -5.51 -13.33 5.25
N LEU A 88 -4.86 -14.50 5.26
CA LEU A 88 -4.03 -14.97 6.35
C LEU A 88 -2.62 -15.18 5.80
N LEU A 89 -1.68 -14.38 6.26
CA LEU A 89 -0.26 -14.62 6.07
C LEU A 89 0.24 -15.49 7.23
N GLN A 90 0.88 -16.60 6.92
CA GLN A 90 1.61 -17.41 7.89
C GLN A 90 3.10 -17.28 7.61
N SER A 91 3.92 -17.23 8.66
CA SER A 91 5.37 -17.15 8.58
C SER A 91 6.03 -18.11 9.56
N VAL A 92 7.12 -18.75 9.16
CA VAL A 92 7.88 -19.67 10.02
C VAL A 92 9.38 -19.51 9.74
N VAL A 93 10.20 -19.67 10.77
CA VAL A 93 11.65 -19.75 10.58
C VAL A 93 11.96 -21.01 9.77
N ALA A 94 12.76 -20.86 8.73
CA ALA A 94 13.15 -21.94 7.84
C ALA A 94 14.67 -22.21 7.94
N PRO A 95 15.12 -23.43 7.57
CA PRO A 95 16.54 -23.76 7.54
C PRO A 95 17.32 -22.90 6.54
N ASP A 96 18.61 -22.75 6.78
CA ASP A 96 19.50 -22.01 5.89
C ASP A 96 19.61 -22.70 4.51
N GLY A 97 19.62 -21.90 3.44
CA GLY A 97 19.73 -22.41 2.08
C GLY A 97 18.45 -23.02 1.49
N VAL A 98 17.32 -22.98 2.22
CA VAL A 98 16.02 -23.43 1.73
C VAL A 98 15.61 -22.64 0.47
N THR A 99 15.06 -23.34 -0.52
CA THR A 99 14.54 -22.70 -1.73
C THR A 99 13.01 -22.65 -1.71
N PRO A 100 12.36 -21.80 -2.53
CA PRO A 100 10.90 -21.78 -2.62
C PRO A 100 10.26 -23.12 -3.01
N LYS A 101 11.02 -24.04 -3.62
CA LYS A 101 10.54 -25.39 -4.00
C LYS A 101 10.46 -26.35 -2.81
N ASP A 102 11.24 -26.09 -1.76
CA ASP A 102 11.32 -26.92 -0.56
C ASP A 102 10.24 -26.55 0.47
N ILE A 103 9.45 -25.50 0.20
CA ILE A 103 8.37 -25.06 1.09
C ILE A 103 7.24 -26.07 1.05
N THR A 104 7.08 -26.83 2.15
CA THR A 104 5.98 -27.79 2.29
C THR A 104 4.86 -27.25 3.20
N PRO A 105 3.61 -27.71 3.05
CA PRO A 105 2.51 -27.30 3.92
C PRO A 105 2.75 -27.59 5.40
N GLU A 106 3.45 -28.67 5.71
CA GLU A 106 3.77 -29.14 7.08
C GLU A 106 4.69 -28.15 7.80
N MET A 107 5.48 -27.36 7.06
CA MET A 107 6.27 -26.27 7.61
C MET A 107 5.42 -25.23 8.37
N PHE A 108 4.11 -25.15 8.12
CA PHE A 108 3.22 -24.18 8.76
C PHE A 108 2.28 -24.79 9.80
N ASN A 109 2.45 -26.08 10.14
CA ASN A 109 1.71 -26.71 11.23
C ASN A 109 2.23 -26.22 12.58
N LYS A 110 1.32 -26.00 13.53
CA LYS A 110 1.66 -25.66 14.91
C LYS A 110 1.99 -26.96 15.65
N GLU A 111 3.28 -27.19 15.86
CA GLU A 111 3.84 -28.34 16.55
C GLU A 111 4.66 -27.86 17.75
N ASP A 112 4.89 -28.73 18.73
CA ASP A 112 5.64 -28.37 19.94
C ASP A 112 7.06 -27.90 19.59
N GLY A 113 7.42 -26.70 20.07
CA GLY A 113 8.71 -26.06 19.80
C GLY A 113 8.75 -25.23 18.50
N LYS A 114 7.69 -25.24 17.69
CA LYS A 114 7.64 -24.49 16.41
C LYS A 114 6.74 -23.27 16.51
N VAL A 115 7.33 -22.10 16.31
CA VAL A 115 6.58 -20.84 16.31
C VAL A 115 6.14 -20.48 14.89
N VAL A 116 4.83 -20.50 14.67
CA VAL A 116 4.19 -20.03 13.42
C VAL A 116 3.58 -18.65 13.68
N GLY A 117 4.15 -17.63 13.05
CA GLY A 117 3.58 -16.28 13.01
C GLY A 117 2.35 -16.26 12.10
N GLU A 118 1.28 -15.58 12.53
CA GLU A 118 0.03 -15.47 11.79
C GLU A 118 -0.46 -14.03 11.77
N PHE A 119 -0.73 -13.51 10.57
CA PHE A 119 -1.21 -12.15 10.38
C PHE A 119 -2.45 -12.13 9.50
N LYS A 120 -3.52 -11.51 10.00
CA LYS A 120 -4.81 -11.41 9.29
C LYS A 120 -4.94 -10.04 8.64
N LEU A 121 -5.04 -10.03 7.32
CA LEU A 121 -5.29 -8.83 6.51
C LEU A 121 -6.78 -8.79 6.15
N ARG A 122 -7.40 -7.62 6.32
CA ARG A 122 -8.75 -7.36 5.81
C ARG A 122 -8.69 -6.72 4.43
N VAL A 123 -9.72 -6.97 3.64
CA VAL A 123 -9.90 -6.34 2.32
C VAL A 123 -10.86 -5.17 2.45
N VAL A 124 -10.52 -4.05 1.82
CA VAL A 124 -11.33 -2.84 1.78
C VAL A 124 -11.49 -2.41 0.32
N TYR A 125 -12.72 -2.07 -0.08
CA TYR A 125 -12.99 -1.49 -1.39
C TYR A 125 -13.13 0.02 -1.30
N PHE A 126 -12.68 0.69 -2.34
CA PHE A 126 -12.98 2.09 -2.58
C PHE A 126 -13.33 2.28 -4.06
N PRO A 127 -14.17 3.27 -4.42
CA PRO A 127 -14.50 3.52 -5.82
C PRO A 127 -13.23 3.79 -6.63
N ALA A 128 -13.11 3.18 -7.82
CA ALA A 128 -12.06 3.58 -8.75
C ALA A 128 -12.23 5.07 -9.09
N ASN A 129 -11.13 5.83 -9.12
CA ASN A 129 -11.19 7.21 -9.61
C ASN A 129 -11.70 7.19 -11.06
N PRO A 130 -12.57 8.13 -11.45
CA PRO A 130 -13.02 8.21 -12.83
C PRO A 130 -11.80 8.31 -13.76
N PRO A 131 -11.79 7.59 -14.90
CA PRO A 131 -10.71 7.71 -15.85
C PRO A 131 -10.57 9.18 -16.23
N SER A 132 -9.36 9.73 -16.12
CA SER A 132 -9.06 11.04 -16.68
C SER A 132 -9.51 11.02 -18.15
N PRO A 133 -10.22 12.05 -18.67
CA PRO A 133 -10.65 12.09 -20.05
C PRO A 133 -9.43 12.15 -20.97
N VAL A 134 -8.92 10.98 -21.35
CA VAL A 134 -7.98 10.84 -22.45
C VAL A 134 -8.85 10.66 -23.69
N PRO A 135 -8.78 11.52 -24.70
CA PRO A 135 -9.51 11.31 -25.94
C PRO A 135 -9.10 9.95 -26.52
N GLU A 136 -10.03 8.99 -26.53
CA GLU A 136 -9.85 7.74 -27.26
C GLU A 136 -9.79 8.09 -28.74
N GLY A 137 -8.59 8.04 -29.31
CA GLY A 137 -8.43 7.99 -30.76
C GLY A 137 -9.08 6.71 -31.26
N SER A 138 -10.04 6.86 -32.16
CA SER A 138 -10.75 5.77 -32.81
C SER A 138 -9.78 4.89 -33.62
N ASP A 139 -9.42 3.72 -33.09
CA ASP A 139 -8.84 2.65 -33.92
C ASP A 139 -9.98 1.73 -34.40
N GLU A 140 -10.62 2.14 -35.50
CA GLU A 140 -11.27 1.20 -36.42
C GLU A 140 -10.36 1.02 -37.64
N GLY A 141 -9.78 -0.17 -37.80
CA GLY A 141 -8.94 -0.44 -38.97
C GLY A 141 -8.25 -1.80 -38.93
N SER A 142 -9.02 -2.84 -39.26
CA SER A 142 -8.63 -4.16 -39.77
C SER A 142 -7.14 -4.53 -39.87
N SER A 143 -6.83 -5.70 -39.30
CA SER A 143 -5.73 -6.58 -39.73
C SER A 143 -5.73 -6.82 -41.24
N PRO A 144 -4.55 -6.87 -41.88
CA PRO A 144 -4.36 -7.79 -42.98
C PRO A 144 -3.15 -8.69 -42.74
N ARG A 145 -3.40 -9.99 -42.76
CA ARG A 145 -2.38 -11.03 -42.92
C ARG A 145 -2.32 -11.43 -44.40
N ALA A 146 -1.10 -11.34 -44.94
CA ALA A 146 -0.52 -12.06 -46.08
C ALA A 146 -1.05 -11.83 -47.51
N SER A 147 -0.14 -11.38 -48.39
CA SER A 147 0.25 -12.15 -49.58
C SER A 147 1.65 -11.74 -50.08
N VAL A 148 2.36 -12.73 -50.62
CA VAL A 148 3.73 -12.70 -51.16
C VAL A 148 3.66 -12.56 -52.69
N LEU A 149 4.60 -11.83 -53.29
CA LEU A 149 5.19 -11.89 -54.66
C LEU A 149 5.64 -10.46 -55.06
N ASP A 150 6.69 -10.17 -55.83
CA ASP A 150 8.05 -10.67 -56.06
C ASP A 150 8.78 -9.49 -56.77
N ASN A 151 10.09 -9.39 -56.54
CA ASN A 151 11.15 -8.73 -57.32
C ASN A 151 11.11 -7.26 -57.79
N GLY A 152 12.20 -6.52 -57.50
CA GLY A 152 12.58 -5.32 -58.27
C GLY A 152 13.50 -4.29 -57.59
N ASN A 153 14.78 -4.62 -57.46
CA ASN A 153 15.97 -3.78 -57.22
C ASN A 153 15.86 -2.24 -57.46
N GLN A 154 16.31 -1.41 -56.51
CA GLN A 154 17.33 -0.33 -56.67
C GLN A 154 17.46 0.50 -55.37
N ASN A 155 18.69 0.87 -55.05
CA ASN A 155 19.13 1.59 -53.86
C ASN A 155 18.75 3.10 -53.85
N THR A 156 18.79 3.67 -52.64
CA THR A 156 19.32 5.01 -52.27
C THR A 156 18.33 6.14 -51.91
N SER A 157 18.64 6.79 -50.78
CA SER A 157 18.14 8.07 -50.23
C SER A 157 16.94 8.02 -49.27
N LEU A 158 17.26 7.60 -48.05
CA LEU A 158 16.39 7.57 -46.88
C LEU A 158 16.64 8.82 -46.01
N PHE A 159 16.69 10.04 -46.58
CA PHE A 159 17.01 11.25 -45.80
C PHE A 159 16.47 12.56 -46.42
N ASP A 160 15.17 12.71 -46.69
CA ASP A 160 14.66 14.05 -47.06
C ASP A 160 13.16 14.35 -46.82
N ALA A 161 12.56 13.75 -45.78
CA ALA A 161 11.15 14.02 -45.45
C ALA A 161 10.90 14.43 -43.98
N VAL A 162 11.95 14.69 -43.20
CA VAL A 162 11.85 15.15 -41.81
C VAL A 162 12.22 16.63 -41.76
N SER A 163 11.35 17.52 -42.25
CA SER A 163 11.48 18.97 -42.00
C SER A 163 10.22 19.82 -42.22
N ARG A 164 9.03 19.26 -42.47
CA ARG A 164 7.82 20.09 -42.59
C ARG A 164 6.59 19.44 -41.95
N SER A 165 6.36 19.76 -40.69
CA SER A 165 5.05 20.26 -40.21
C SER A 165 5.15 20.72 -38.75
N LEU A 166 5.77 21.88 -38.53
CA LEU A 166 5.38 22.76 -37.43
C LEU A 166 4.16 23.54 -37.93
N GLU A 167 2.96 23.10 -37.59
CA GLU A 167 1.79 24.00 -37.49
C GLU A 167 0.87 23.48 -36.39
N GLU A 168 0.89 24.17 -35.25
CA GLU A 168 -0.16 24.10 -34.23
C GLU A 168 -1.43 24.80 -34.71
N PRO A 169 -2.63 24.25 -34.43
CA PRO A 169 -3.86 25.04 -34.43
C PRO A 169 -3.99 25.83 -33.12
N LYS A 170 -4.01 27.17 -33.27
CA LYS A 170 -3.79 28.22 -32.27
C LYS A 170 -4.97 28.54 -31.32
N GLU A 171 -6.05 27.75 -31.29
CA GLU A 171 -7.27 28.16 -30.55
C GLU A 171 -7.63 27.31 -29.31
N LYS A 172 -7.21 26.04 -29.21
CA LYS A 172 -7.44 25.20 -27.99
C LYS A 172 -6.42 25.41 -26.86
N SER A 173 -5.37 26.18 -27.14
CA SER A 173 -4.26 26.48 -26.22
C SER A 173 -4.73 27.30 -25.01
N SER A 174 -5.62 28.28 -25.22
CA SER A 174 -6.09 29.22 -24.20
C SER A 174 -6.73 28.55 -22.96
N GLU A 175 -7.66 27.62 -23.19
CA GLU A 175 -8.39 26.95 -22.10
C GLU A 175 -7.51 25.97 -21.34
N ALA A 176 -6.65 25.24 -22.06
CA ALA A 176 -5.69 24.31 -21.47
C ALA A 176 -4.63 25.06 -20.62
N TRP A 177 -4.08 26.16 -21.13
CA TRP A 177 -3.14 27.00 -20.38
C TRP A 177 -3.81 27.67 -19.17
N SER A 178 -5.09 28.05 -19.28
CA SER A 178 -5.86 28.60 -18.16
C SER A 178 -6.08 27.57 -17.05
N MET A 179 -6.50 26.34 -17.39
CA MET A 179 -6.68 25.26 -16.41
C MET A 179 -5.35 24.84 -15.77
N ILE A 180 -4.27 24.73 -16.57
CA ILE A 180 -2.93 24.41 -16.06
C ILE A 180 -2.45 25.51 -15.11
N SER A 181 -2.66 26.78 -15.44
CA SER A 181 -2.27 27.91 -14.58
C SER A 181 -3.03 27.88 -13.26
N LYS A 182 -4.35 27.68 -13.31
CA LYS A 182 -5.20 27.57 -12.11
C LYS A 182 -4.83 26.38 -11.23
N LEU A 183 -4.61 25.20 -11.82
CA LEU A 183 -4.17 24.01 -11.08
C LEU A 183 -2.77 24.18 -10.49
N THR A 184 -1.87 24.86 -11.21
CA THR A 184 -0.53 25.15 -10.72
C THR A 184 -0.58 26.11 -9.53
N GLU A 185 -1.44 27.13 -9.59
CA GLU A 185 -1.70 28.07 -8.49
C GLU A 185 -2.37 27.40 -7.28
N GLU A 186 -3.37 26.55 -7.49
CA GLU A 186 -4.01 25.80 -6.40
C GLU A 186 -3.02 24.81 -5.76
N LYS A 187 -2.16 24.16 -6.55
CA LYS A 187 -1.11 23.25 -6.04
C LYS A 187 -0.07 24.00 -5.22
N THR A 188 0.40 25.16 -5.67
CA THR A 188 1.38 25.95 -4.91
C THR A 188 0.76 26.53 -3.64
N SER A 189 -0.51 26.96 -3.69
CA SER A 189 -1.28 27.40 -2.52
C SER A 189 -1.45 26.26 -1.49
N ALA A 190 -1.83 25.06 -1.93
CA ALA A 190 -1.97 23.90 -1.06
C ALA A 190 -0.64 23.43 -0.45
N LEU A 191 0.45 23.46 -1.22
CA LEU A 191 1.79 23.18 -0.72
C LEU A 191 2.21 24.19 0.36
N GLN A 192 1.91 25.48 0.14
CA GLN A 192 2.19 26.53 1.10
C GLN A 192 1.36 26.37 2.39
N GLN A 193 0.09 25.97 2.28
CA GLN A 193 -0.76 25.68 3.45
C GLN A 193 -0.25 24.45 4.23
N SER A 194 0.16 23.39 3.54
CA SER A 194 0.74 22.18 4.16
C SER A 194 2.05 22.48 4.89
N GLN A 195 2.92 23.31 4.28
CA GLN A 195 4.15 23.78 4.92
C GLN A 195 3.87 24.65 6.16
N LYS A 196 2.84 25.50 6.12
CA LYS A 196 2.43 26.31 7.27
C LYS A 196 1.94 25.42 8.42
N LEU A 197 1.10 24.43 8.13
CA LEU A 197 0.62 23.45 9.12
C LEU A 197 1.78 22.69 9.77
N HIS A 198 2.77 22.25 8.98
CA HIS A 198 3.96 21.59 9.53
C HIS A 198 4.73 22.50 10.48
N ARG A 199 4.89 23.79 10.13
CA ARG A 199 5.52 24.76 11.03
C ARG A 199 4.73 24.98 12.31
N GLU A 200 3.40 25.09 12.24
CA GLU A 200 2.55 25.21 13.42
C GLU A 200 2.64 23.97 14.32
N LEU A 201 2.67 22.77 13.74
CA LEU A 201 2.89 21.53 14.50
C LEU A 201 4.26 21.48 15.18
N ASP A 202 5.32 21.92 14.50
CA ASP A 202 6.66 21.96 15.10
C ASP A 202 6.76 22.98 16.25
N LEU A 203 6.07 24.13 16.12
CA LEU A 203 5.97 25.11 17.20
C LEU A 203 5.19 24.56 18.39
N LEU A 204 4.03 23.95 18.17
CA LEU A 204 3.24 23.33 19.23
C LEU A 204 4.01 22.19 19.91
N ARG A 205 4.75 21.38 19.13
CA ARG A 205 5.60 20.32 19.68
C ARG A 205 6.71 20.89 20.56
N LYS A 206 7.32 22.01 20.16
CA LYS A 206 8.33 22.71 20.98
C LYS A 206 7.71 23.34 22.23
N GLU A 207 6.52 23.94 22.12
CA GLU A 207 5.78 24.49 23.27
C GLU A 207 5.43 23.40 24.28
N LEU A 208 4.99 22.22 23.80
CA LEU A 208 4.68 21.06 24.63
C LEU A 208 5.95 20.45 25.25
N SER A 209 7.09 20.52 24.57
CA SER A 209 8.40 20.12 25.12
C SER A 209 8.92 21.11 26.17
N LYS A 210 8.61 22.41 26.03
CA LYS A 210 9.01 23.48 26.94
C LYS A 210 8.12 23.54 28.19
N ASN A 211 6.84 23.20 28.05
CA ASN A 211 5.88 23.03 29.15
C ASN A 211 5.87 21.62 29.74
N GLY A 212 6.61 20.68 29.13
CA GLY A 212 6.78 19.29 29.59
C GLY A 212 7.70 19.11 30.81
N GLY A 213 8.14 20.20 31.44
CA GLY A 213 8.85 20.20 32.72
C GLY A 213 7.90 20.13 33.92
N GLY A 214 6.99 19.16 33.95
CA GLY A 214 5.97 19.03 34.99
C GLY A 214 6.22 17.84 35.90
N GLY A 215 7.26 17.91 36.74
CA GLY A 215 7.35 17.04 37.92
C GLY A 215 6.10 17.20 38.79
N PHE A 216 5.71 16.15 39.51
CA PHE A 216 4.51 16.10 40.35
C PHE A 216 4.24 17.44 41.05
N SER A 217 3.11 18.07 40.74
CA SER A 217 2.72 19.31 41.44
C SER A 217 2.66 19.02 42.93
N LEU A 218 3.42 19.77 43.74
CA LEU A 218 3.44 19.63 45.20
C LEU A 218 2.03 19.65 45.80
N LEU A 219 1.07 20.31 45.14
CA LEU A 219 -0.35 20.27 45.49
C LEU A 219 -0.94 18.86 45.49
N PHE A 220 -0.62 18.03 44.49
CA PHE A 220 -1.08 16.64 44.46
C PHE A 220 -0.46 15.82 45.60
N VAL A 221 0.82 16.05 45.92
CA VAL A 221 1.50 15.37 47.02
C VAL A 221 0.84 15.72 48.37
N VAL A 222 0.53 17.00 48.59
CA VAL A 222 -0.18 17.45 49.80
C VAL A 222 -1.60 16.89 49.86
N LEU A 223 -2.32 16.89 48.74
CA LEU A 223 -3.70 16.37 48.67
C LEU A 223 -3.76 14.88 49.03
N PHE A 224 -2.87 14.06 48.45
CA PHE A 224 -2.82 12.62 48.75
C PHE A 224 -2.31 12.36 50.18
N GLY A 225 -1.40 13.17 50.71
CA GLY A 225 -0.97 13.10 52.10
C GLY A 225 -2.11 13.35 53.09
N LEU A 226 -2.91 14.40 52.87
CA LEU A 226 -4.08 14.70 53.70
C LEU A 226 -5.14 13.60 53.61
N LEU A 227 -5.37 13.05 52.41
CA LEU A 227 -6.32 11.96 52.21
C LEU A 227 -5.88 10.69 52.96
N GLY A 228 -4.58 10.39 52.97
CA GLY A 228 -4.01 9.28 53.74
C GLY A 228 -4.17 9.46 55.26
N ILE A 229 -3.96 10.67 55.78
CA ILE A 229 -4.17 10.98 57.20
C ILE A 229 -5.65 10.81 57.58
N LEU A 230 -6.56 11.28 56.72
CA LEU A 230 -8.00 11.16 56.97
C LEU A 230 -8.44 9.70 57.01
N VAL A 231 -8.02 8.89 56.03
CA VAL A 231 -8.31 7.45 55.99
C VAL A 231 -7.72 6.74 57.22
N GLY A 232 -6.48 7.05 57.59
CA GLY A 232 -5.85 6.49 58.79
C GLY A 232 -6.58 6.85 60.09
N TYR A 233 -7.13 8.06 60.19
CA TYR A 233 -7.94 8.47 61.33
C TYR A 233 -9.25 7.67 61.43
N PHE A 234 -9.93 7.41 60.30
CA PHE A 234 -11.16 6.63 60.27
C PHE A 234 -10.93 5.15 60.62
N ILE A 235 -9.83 4.55 60.14
CA ILE A 235 -9.46 3.16 60.46
C ILE A 235 -9.12 3.00 61.94
N ARG A 236 -8.49 4.00 62.56
CA ARG A 236 -8.12 3.95 63.99
C ARG A 236 -9.31 4.19 64.94
N LYS A 237 -10.38 4.82 64.44
CA LYS A 237 -11.56 5.20 65.23
C LYS A 237 -12.69 4.16 65.18
N THR A 238 -12.60 3.19 64.27
CA THR A 238 -13.50 2.02 64.17
C THR A 238 -12.87 0.86 64.91
#